data_AF-A0A975AVV2-F1
#
_entry.id   AF-A0A975AVV2-F1
#
_cell.length_a   1.000
_cell.length_b   1.000
_cell.length_c   1.000
_cell.angle_alpha   90.00
_cell.angle_beta   90.00
_cell.angle_gamma   90.00
#
_symmetry.space_group_name_H-M   'P 1'
#
loop_
_entity.id
_entity.type
_entity.pdbx_description
1 polymer ?
#
loop_
_entity_poly.entity_id
_entity_poly.type
_entity_poly.pdbx_seq_one_letter_code
_entity_poly.pdbx_strand_id
1 'polypeptide(L)'
;MTSIGMYLGQILEFINKYVGNYGVSIIIFTILIKIILVPFYIQQMTTMKKMKEITPHVENLKKKHANDPQKMNAELMKLYKEKNVNPFGGCLPMLLPLIILWPLFAMLRTHHQFATASFLWLNNLSARDPYFILPILSGITTYISSSMIATDKSQKTMNTIMSAVMVYMTASLPSGVGIYWVTSNIFQIIQQYFFLRPTTEREGESLNERNNKNGKDGK
;
A
#
# COMPACT_ATOMS: atom_id res chain seq x y z
N MET A 1 -9.10 -8.51 -24.14
CA MET A 1 -9.08 -8.43 -22.67
C MET A 1 -8.25 -9.61 -22.17
N THR A 2 -7.27 -9.40 -21.30
CA THR A 2 -6.56 -10.52 -20.66
C THR A 2 -7.56 -11.34 -19.86
N SER A 3 -7.42 -12.67 -19.84
CA SER A 3 -8.40 -13.58 -19.18
C SER A 3 -8.66 -13.19 -17.72
N ILE A 4 -7.64 -12.67 -17.02
CA ILE A 4 -7.72 -12.14 -15.65
C ILE A 4 -8.75 -11.01 -15.54
N GLY A 5 -8.79 -10.07 -16.49
CA GLY A 5 -9.71 -8.94 -16.42
C GLY A 5 -11.17 -9.34 -16.59
N MET A 6 -11.44 -10.42 -17.33
CA MET A 6 -12.78 -10.97 -17.48
C MET A 6 -13.28 -11.59 -16.18
N TYR A 7 -12.46 -12.39 -15.50
CA TYR A 7 -12.83 -12.99 -14.21
C TYR A 7 -13.05 -11.95 -13.12
N LEU A 8 -12.18 -10.92 -13.03
CA LEU A 8 -12.38 -9.84 -12.08
C LEU A 8 -13.68 -9.07 -12.34
N GLY A 9 -14.04 -8.90 -13.61
CA GLY A 9 -15.31 -8.28 -13.97
C GLY A 9 -16.53 -9.10 -13.61
N GLN A 10 -16.49 -10.41 -13.82
CA GLN A 10 -17.56 -11.32 -13.40
C GLN A 10 -17.78 -11.27 -11.88
N ILE A 11 -16.70 -11.20 -11.10
CA ILE A 11 -16.80 -11.06 -9.63
C ILE A 11 -17.47 -9.73 -9.27
N LEU A 12 -17.07 -8.62 -9.90
CA LEU A 12 -17.66 -7.32 -9.62
C LEU A 12 -19.15 -7.26 -9.99
N GLU A 13 -19.54 -7.81 -11.14
CA GLU A 13 -20.93 -7.90 -11.57
C GLU A 13 -21.75 -8.81 -10.64
N PHE A 14 -21.17 -9.93 -10.20
CA PHE A 14 -21.79 -10.79 -9.21
C PHE A 14 -22.05 -10.06 -7.90
N ILE A 15 -21.07 -9.30 -7.38
CA ILE A 15 -21.25 -8.47 -6.18
C ILE A 15 -22.39 -7.47 -6.42
N ASN A 16 -22.39 -6.80 -7.57
CA ASN A 16 -23.40 -5.79 -7.86
C ASN A 16 -24.80 -6.37 -8.00
N LYS A 17 -24.96 -7.62 -8.44
CA LYS A 17 -26.26 -8.29 -8.48
C LYS A 17 -26.96 -8.30 -7.10
N TYR A 18 -26.20 -8.39 -6.01
CA TYR A 18 -26.75 -8.37 -4.65
C TYR A 18 -26.83 -6.97 -4.05
N VAL A 19 -25.90 -6.09 -4.41
CA VAL A 19 -25.76 -4.75 -3.80
C VAL A 19 -26.61 -3.70 -4.53
N GLY A 20 -26.73 -3.80 -5.84
CA GLY A 20 -27.46 -2.85 -6.70
C GLY A 20 -26.76 -1.49 -6.88
N ASN A 21 -25.57 -1.29 -6.32
CA ASN A 21 -24.78 -0.06 -6.48
C ASN A 21 -23.34 -0.37 -6.89
N TYR A 22 -22.92 0.12 -8.06
CA TYR A 22 -21.57 -0.12 -8.59
C TYR A 22 -20.46 0.50 -7.74
N GLY A 23 -20.67 1.67 -7.11
CA GLY A 23 -19.67 2.29 -6.24
C GLY A 23 -19.40 1.44 -4.99
N VAL A 24 -20.46 0.97 -4.34
CA VAL A 24 -20.36 0.03 -3.20
C VAL A 24 -19.76 -1.30 -3.64
N SER A 25 -20.11 -1.77 -4.84
CA SER A 25 -19.56 -3.01 -5.40
C SER A 25 -18.04 -2.92 -5.62
N ILE A 26 -17.54 -1.78 -6.10
CA ILE A 26 -16.09 -1.52 -6.21
C ILE A 26 -15.44 -1.56 -4.81
N ILE A 27 -16.07 -0.97 -3.80
CA ILE A 27 -15.54 -0.99 -2.42
C ILE A 27 -15.43 -2.43 -1.90
N ILE A 28 -16.51 -3.21 -1.99
CA ILE A 28 -16.56 -4.60 -1.52
C ILE A 28 -15.55 -5.46 -2.27
N PHE A 29 -15.51 -5.34 -3.61
CA PHE A 29 -14.53 -6.03 -4.45
C PHE A 29 -13.09 -5.72 -4.01
N THR A 30 -12.78 -4.45 -3.76
CA THR A 30 -11.45 -4.02 -3.31
C THR A 30 -11.09 -4.66 -1.98
N ILE A 31 -12.00 -4.66 -1.01
CA ILE A 31 -11.78 -5.25 0.31
C ILE A 31 -11.59 -6.77 0.19
N LEU A 32 -12.40 -7.47 -0.60
CA LEU A 32 -12.27 -8.92 -0.81
C LEU A 32 -10.89 -9.29 -1.38
N ILE A 33 -10.45 -8.60 -2.42
CA ILE A 33 -9.13 -8.82 -3.01
C ILE A 33 -8.02 -8.53 -1.99
N LYS A 34 -8.15 -7.44 -1.23
CA LYS A 34 -7.17 -7.10 -0.21
C LYS A 34 -7.10 -8.14 0.91
N ILE A 35 -8.23 -8.71 1.33
CA ILE A 35 -8.29 -9.79 2.33
C ILE A 35 -7.53 -11.03 1.83
N ILE A 36 -7.77 -11.46 0.59
CA ILE A 36 -7.05 -12.59 -0.02
C ILE A 36 -5.53 -12.33 -0.05
N LEU A 37 -5.13 -11.08 -0.25
CA LEU A 37 -3.73 -10.67 -0.33
C LEU A 37 -3.09 -10.33 1.03
N VAL A 38 -3.83 -10.36 2.15
CA VAL A 38 -3.30 -10.11 3.50
C VAL A 38 -2.00 -10.86 3.80
N PRO A 39 -1.87 -12.19 3.60
CA PRO A 39 -0.64 -12.90 3.95
C PRO A 39 0.58 -12.37 3.18
N PHE A 40 0.38 -12.00 1.92
CA PHE A 40 1.41 -11.39 1.09
C PHE A 40 1.79 -9.99 1.58
N TYR A 41 0.81 -9.17 1.94
CA TYR A 41 1.04 -7.85 2.51
C TYR A 41 1.81 -7.91 3.84
N ILE A 42 1.53 -8.90 4.71
CA ILE A 42 2.26 -9.11 5.96
C ILE A 42 3.75 -9.39 5.71
N GLN A 43 4.07 -10.23 4.72
CA GLN A 43 5.46 -10.54 4.35
C GLN A 43 6.21 -9.29 3.88
N GLN A 44 5.55 -8.48 3.05
CA GLN A 44 6.07 -7.20 2.57
C GLN A 44 6.32 -6.21 3.71
N MET A 45 5.35 -6.07 4.62
CA MET A 45 5.46 -5.18 5.78
C MET A 45 6.58 -5.60 6.75
N THR A 46 6.79 -6.91 6.94
CA THR A 46 7.89 -7.46 7.73
C THR A 46 9.25 -7.02 7.16
N THR A 47 9.38 -7.04 5.83
CA THR A 47 10.60 -6.57 5.13
C THR A 47 10.81 -5.07 5.33
N MET A 48 9.74 -4.28 5.28
CA MET A 48 9.80 -2.83 5.52
C MET A 48 10.21 -2.49 6.96
N LYS A 49 9.78 -3.30 7.94
CA LYS A 49 10.21 -3.12 9.34
C LYS A 49 11.71 -3.32 9.51
N LYS A 50 12.26 -4.40 8.94
CA LYS A 50 13.72 -4.65 8.94
C LYS A 50 14.49 -3.55 8.22
N MET A 51 13.94 -3.01 7.13
CA MET A 51 14.51 -1.85 6.43
C MET A 51 14.54 -0.58 7.30
N LYS A 52 13.52 -0.37 8.13
CA LYS A 52 13.47 0.75 9.07
C LYS A 52 14.55 0.64 10.15
N GLU A 53 14.78 -0.56 10.68
CA GLU A 53 15.83 -0.81 11.68
C GLU A 53 17.25 -0.54 11.15
N ILE A 54 17.51 -0.83 9.87
CA ILE A 54 18.82 -0.56 9.26
C ILE A 54 19.00 0.87 8.75
N THR A 55 17.92 1.66 8.66
CA THR A 55 17.97 3.07 8.20
C THR A 55 19.04 3.92 8.89
N PRO A 56 19.22 3.92 10.23
CA PRO A 56 20.30 4.68 10.87
C PRO A 56 21.70 4.28 10.41
N HIS A 57 21.93 2.98 10.15
CA HIS A 57 23.21 2.52 9.60
C HIS A 57 23.43 3.01 8.18
N VAL A 58 22.37 3.03 7.36
CA VAL A 58 22.40 3.60 6.01
C VAL A 58 22.72 5.10 6.03
N GLU A 59 22.15 5.86 6.96
CA GLU A 59 22.43 7.30 7.11
C GLU A 59 23.88 7.56 7.53
N ASN A 60 24.42 6.77 8.45
CA ASN A 60 25.82 6.86 8.85
C ASN A 60 26.77 6.52 7.70
N LEU A 61 26.41 5.52 6.89
CA LEU A 61 27.18 5.15 5.71
C LEU A 61 27.18 6.27 4.66
N LYS A 62 26.02 6.88 4.40
CA LYS A 62 25.88 8.04 3.50
C LYS A 62 26.74 9.23 3.95
N LYS A 63 26.84 9.48 5.26
CA LYS A 63 27.72 10.54 5.82
C LYS A 63 29.20 10.22 5.62
N LYS A 64 29.61 8.95 5.84
CA LYS A 64 31.01 8.52 5.69
C LYS A 64 31.50 8.51 4.24
N HIS A 65 30.62 8.21 3.29
CA HIS A 65 30.97 8.08 1.86
C HIS A 65 30.32 9.15 0.99
N ALA A 66 30.05 10.34 1.54
CA ALA A 66 29.38 11.43 0.81
C ALA A 66 30.12 11.86 -0.47
N ASN A 67 31.45 11.71 -0.50
CA ASN A 67 32.30 12.09 -1.63
C ASN A 67 32.53 10.95 -2.65
N ASP A 68 32.05 9.74 -2.40
CA ASP A 68 32.25 8.58 -3.29
C ASP A 68 30.94 7.77 -3.48
N PRO A 69 30.12 8.14 -4.48
CA PRO A 69 28.85 7.47 -4.77
C PRO A 69 29.00 6.00 -5.16
N GLN A 70 30.11 5.63 -5.81
CA GLN A 70 30.34 4.26 -6.27
C GLN A 70 30.64 3.35 -5.08
N LYS A 71 31.52 3.79 -4.18
CA LYS A 71 31.84 3.06 -2.95
C LYS A 71 30.66 3.01 -1.99
N MET A 72 29.89 4.10 -1.90
CA MET A 72 28.64 4.14 -1.13
C MET A 72 27.65 3.05 -1.58
N ASN A 73 27.39 2.92 -2.88
CA ASN A 73 26.45 1.92 -3.39
C ASN A 73 26.94 0.48 -3.13
N ALA A 74 28.24 0.24 -3.26
CA ALA A 74 28.85 -1.06 -2.98
C ALA A 74 28.74 -1.45 -1.50
N GLU A 75 29.07 -0.53 -0.58
CA GLU A 75 28.96 -0.76 0.86
C GLU A 75 27.51 -0.86 1.33
N LEU A 76 26.59 -0.11 0.71
CA LEU A 76 25.16 -0.20 0.99
C LEU A 76 24.61 -1.58 0.63
N MET A 77 25.00 -2.13 -0.53
CA MET A 77 24.62 -3.49 -0.90
C MET A 77 25.24 -4.55 0.01
N LYS A 78 26.49 -4.36 0.47
CA LYS A 78 27.10 -5.24 1.46
C LYS A 78 26.31 -5.22 2.78
N LEU A 79 25.95 -4.05 3.27
CA LEU A 79 25.13 -3.89 4.48
C LEU A 79 23.78 -4.61 4.37
N TYR A 80 23.08 -4.47 3.22
CA TYR A 80 21.83 -5.19 2.98
C TYR A 80 22.00 -6.71 2.99
N LYS A 81 23.09 -7.22 2.42
CA LYS A 81 23.42 -8.66 2.44
C LYS A 81 23.79 -9.14 3.84
N GLU A 82 24.63 -8.43 4.57
CA GLU A 82 25.03 -8.76 5.94
C GLU A 82 23.83 -8.81 6.89
N LYS A 83 22.89 -7.86 6.73
CA LYS A 83 21.66 -7.81 7.52
C LYS A 83 20.53 -8.69 6.97
N ASN A 84 20.79 -9.44 5.88
CA ASN A 84 19.83 -10.33 5.22
C ASN A 84 18.48 -9.64 4.91
N VAL A 85 18.53 -8.38 4.48
CA VAL A 85 17.35 -7.59 4.11
C VAL A 85 17.31 -7.45 2.60
N ASN A 86 16.22 -7.90 1.97
CA ASN A 86 16.03 -7.77 0.53
C ASN A 86 15.33 -6.43 0.20
N PRO A 87 16.01 -5.44 -0.41
CA PRO A 87 15.40 -4.16 -0.77
C PRO A 87 14.26 -4.30 -1.79
N PHE A 88 14.28 -5.35 -2.63
CA PHE A 88 13.23 -5.60 -3.62
C PHE A 88 11.91 -6.10 -3.01
N GLY A 89 11.96 -6.67 -1.80
CA GLY A 89 10.73 -7.02 -1.08
C GLY A 89 9.89 -5.79 -0.69
N GLY A 90 10.52 -4.61 -0.63
CA GLY A 90 9.89 -3.35 -0.26
C GLY A 90 9.24 -2.57 -1.40
N CYS A 91 9.63 -2.79 -2.67
CA CYS A 91 9.03 -2.12 -3.84
C CYS A 91 7.87 -2.92 -4.48
N LEU A 92 7.67 -4.15 -4.02
CA LEU A 92 6.54 -5.01 -4.36
C LEU A 92 5.13 -4.38 -4.17
N PRO A 93 4.87 -3.46 -3.21
CA PRO A 93 3.54 -2.86 -3.06
C PRO A 93 3.15 -1.99 -4.25
N MET A 94 4.10 -1.54 -5.06
CA MET A 94 3.83 -0.67 -6.21
C MET A 94 3.28 -1.43 -7.41
N LEU A 95 3.62 -2.72 -7.56
CA LEU A 95 3.16 -3.55 -8.68
C LEU A 95 1.73 -4.03 -8.49
N LEU A 96 1.32 -4.30 -7.26
CA LEU A 96 0.02 -4.90 -6.98
C LEU A 96 -1.18 -4.01 -7.39
N PRO A 97 -1.17 -2.70 -7.09
CA PRO A 97 -2.19 -1.77 -7.59
C PRO A 97 -2.30 -1.75 -9.10
N LEU A 98 -1.17 -1.82 -9.83
CA LEU A 98 -1.15 -1.77 -11.29
C LEU A 98 -1.82 -3.00 -11.93
N ILE A 99 -1.64 -4.18 -11.33
CA ILE A 99 -2.25 -5.43 -11.82
C ILE A 99 -3.79 -5.38 -11.73
N ILE A 100 -4.32 -4.82 -10.64
CA ILE A 100 -5.78 -4.74 -10.41
C ILE A 100 -6.40 -3.54 -11.15
N LEU A 101 -5.65 -2.44 -11.27
CA LEU A 101 -6.10 -1.22 -11.91
C LEU A 101 -6.44 -1.42 -13.39
N TRP A 102 -5.63 -2.18 -14.13
CA TRP A 102 -5.79 -2.34 -15.57
C TRP A 102 -7.14 -2.99 -15.95
N PRO A 103 -7.55 -4.12 -15.35
CA PRO A 103 -8.90 -4.67 -15.47
C PRO A 103 -10.01 -3.69 -15.11
N LEU A 104 -9.94 -3.06 -13.94
CA LEU A 104 -10.98 -2.14 -13.45
C LEU A 104 -11.17 -0.96 -14.41
N PHE A 105 -10.07 -0.37 -14.84
CA PHE A 105 -10.07 0.73 -15.79
C PHE A 105 -10.62 0.33 -17.16
N ALA A 106 -10.28 -0.87 -17.65
CA ALA A 106 -10.84 -1.40 -18.88
C ALA A 106 -12.37 -1.57 -18.76
N MET A 107 -12.87 -2.11 -17.66
CA MET A 107 -14.30 -2.27 -17.43
C MET A 107 -15.06 -0.95 -17.37
N LEU A 108 -14.56 0.01 -16.58
CA LEU A 108 -15.17 1.33 -16.42
C LEU A 108 -15.31 2.06 -17.75
N ARG A 109 -14.44 1.81 -18.74
CA ARG A 109 -14.52 2.43 -20.07
C ARG A 109 -15.29 1.63 -21.10
N THR A 110 -15.46 0.32 -20.92
CA THR A 110 -16.07 -0.55 -21.93
C THR A 110 -17.54 -0.88 -21.66
N HIS A 111 -17.98 -0.82 -20.41
CA HIS A 111 -19.35 -1.21 -20.05
C HIS A 111 -20.20 0.04 -19.77
N HIS A 112 -21.28 0.21 -20.53
CA HIS A 112 -22.18 1.37 -20.41
C HIS A 112 -22.85 1.51 -19.04
N GLN A 113 -23.00 0.42 -18.31
CA GLN A 113 -23.60 0.39 -16.97
C GLN A 113 -22.88 1.27 -15.94
N PHE A 114 -21.57 1.52 -16.10
CA PHE A 114 -20.83 2.42 -15.22
C PHE A 114 -21.03 3.90 -15.55
N ALA A 115 -21.40 4.21 -16.80
CA ALA A 115 -21.65 5.58 -17.23
C ALA A 115 -22.96 6.13 -16.64
N THR A 116 -23.92 5.26 -16.33
CA THR A 116 -25.20 5.61 -15.69
C THR A 116 -25.22 5.32 -14.19
N ALA A 117 -24.14 4.77 -13.65
CA ALA A 117 -24.04 4.44 -12.24
C ALA A 117 -23.78 5.68 -11.38
N SER A 118 -24.57 5.84 -10.32
CA SER A 118 -24.39 6.88 -9.31
C SER A 118 -23.84 6.31 -7.99
N PHE A 119 -23.00 7.09 -7.32
CA PHE A 119 -22.46 6.79 -6.00
C PHE A 119 -22.13 8.07 -5.25
N LEU A 120 -22.79 8.30 -4.10
CA LEU A 120 -22.65 9.52 -3.31
C LEU A 120 -22.92 10.77 -4.17
N TRP A 121 -21.93 11.65 -4.37
CA TRP A 121 -22.02 12.85 -5.21
C TRP A 121 -21.70 12.59 -6.69
N LEU A 122 -21.30 11.36 -7.05
CA LEU A 122 -20.94 10.98 -8.40
C LEU A 122 -22.18 10.48 -9.13
N ASN A 123 -22.43 11.02 -10.33
CA ASN A 123 -23.52 10.59 -11.19
C ASN A 123 -23.05 9.68 -12.34
N ASN A 124 -21.73 9.50 -12.48
CA ASN A 124 -21.11 8.70 -13.54
C ASN A 124 -19.75 8.18 -13.05
N LEU A 125 -19.60 6.86 -12.95
CA LEU A 125 -18.38 6.21 -12.48
C LEU A 125 -17.30 6.05 -13.57
N SER A 126 -17.69 6.14 -14.83
CA SER A 126 -16.80 6.12 -16.01
C SER A 126 -16.19 7.49 -16.31
N ALA A 127 -16.79 8.57 -15.82
CA ALA A 127 -16.30 9.94 -15.95
C ALA A 127 -15.43 10.36 -14.75
N ARG A 128 -14.61 11.39 -14.93
CA ARG A 128 -13.83 12.02 -13.85
C ARG A 128 -14.73 12.59 -12.75
N ASP A 129 -14.23 12.67 -11.52
CA ASP A 129 -14.93 13.33 -10.41
C ASP A 129 -15.01 14.84 -10.67
N PRO A 130 -16.21 15.43 -10.86
CA PRO A 130 -16.36 16.84 -11.16
C PRO A 130 -15.99 17.76 -9.99
N TYR A 131 -16.02 17.27 -8.75
CA TYR A 131 -15.76 18.07 -7.55
C TYR A 131 -14.35 17.85 -6.98
N PHE A 132 -13.53 17.00 -7.61
CA PHE A 132 -12.17 16.66 -7.18
C PHE A 132 -12.07 16.12 -5.74
N ILE A 133 -13.17 15.65 -5.15
CA ILE A 133 -13.21 15.13 -3.77
C ILE A 133 -12.39 13.83 -3.69
N LEU A 134 -12.62 12.87 -4.60
CA LEU A 134 -11.86 11.62 -4.66
C LEU A 134 -10.36 11.84 -4.94
N PRO A 135 -9.95 12.70 -5.89
CA PRO A 135 -8.54 13.04 -6.07
C PRO A 135 -7.85 13.59 -4.82
N ILE A 136 -8.49 14.49 -4.09
CA ILE A 136 -7.91 15.06 -2.86
C ILE A 136 -7.79 13.96 -1.79
N LEU A 137 -8.85 13.14 -1.61
CA LEU A 137 -8.84 12.03 -0.68
C LEU A 137 -7.77 10.97 -1.05
N SER A 138 -7.57 10.67 -2.32
CA SER A 138 -6.57 9.70 -2.75
C SER A 138 -5.15 10.21 -2.44
N GLY A 139 -4.88 11.50 -2.65
CA GLY A 139 -3.63 12.14 -2.25
C GLY A 139 -3.39 12.09 -0.75
N ILE A 140 -4.37 12.49 0.06
CA ILE A 140 -4.28 12.48 1.53
C ILE A 140 -4.03 11.06 2.04
N THR A 141 -4.81 10.09 1.59
CA THR A 141 -4.68 8.69 2.03
C THR A 141 -3.36 8.05 1.55
N THR A 142 -2.88 8.40 0.36
CA THR A 142 -1.54 7.99 -0.12
C THR A 142 -0.46 8.56 0.77
N TYR A 143 -0.55 9.85 1.12
CA TYR A 143 0.42 10.52 1.96
C TYR A 143 0.48 9.89 3.35
N ILE A 144 -0.67 9.62 3.97
CA ILE A 144 -0.76 8.99 5.29
C ILE A 144 -0.14 7.58 5.24
N SER A 145 -0.61 6.72 4.34
CA SER A 145 -0.15 5.33 4.22
C SER A 145 1.36 5.22 3.95
N SER A 146 1.90 6.12 3.13
CA SER A 146 3.34 6.13 2.82
C SER A 146 4.16 6.76 3.94
N SER A 147 3.62 7.74 4.67
CA SER A 147 4.30 8.36 5.83
C SER A 147 4.49 7.38 6.99
N MET A 148 3.59 6.41 7.15
CA MET A 148 3.71 5.36 8.18
C MET A 148 4.95 4.47 7.98
N ILE A 149 5.45 4.39 6.74
CA ILE A 149 6.56 3.52 6.37
C ILE A 149 7.83 4.31 6.02
N ALA A 150 7.71 5.58 5.58
CA ALA A 150 8.85 6.40 5.18
C ALA A 150 9.90 6.55 6.31
N THR A 151 11.15 6.18 6.02
CA THR A 151 12.20 6.10 7.05
C THR A 151 13.16 7.28 7.04
N ASP A 152 13.55 7.79 5.86
CA ASP A 152 14.53 8.87 5.72
C ASP A 152 13.95 10.14 5.04
N LYS A 153 14.70 11.26 5.10
CA LYS A 153 14.28 12.55 4.54
C LYS A 153 14.01 12.48 3.03
N SER A 154 14.79 11.71 2.28
CA SER A 154 14.58 11.51 0.84
C SER A 154 13.26 10.81 0.58
N GLN A 155 12.95 9.75 1.34
CA GLN A 155 11.67 9.05 1.25
C GLN A 155 10.48 9.94 1.60
N LYS A 156 10.60 10.82 2.61
CA LYS A 156 9.54 11.78 2.97
C LYS A 156 9.27 12.77 1.84
N THR A 157 10.31 13.32 1.22
CA THR A 157 10.16 14.20 0.05
C THR A 157 9.52 13.45 -1.12
N MET A 158 9.99 12.23 -1.41
CA MET A 158 9.42 11.37 -2.45
C MET A 158 7.94 11.09 -2.18
N ASN A 159 7.57 10.80 -0.92
CA ASN A 159 6.19 10.59 -0.53
C ASN A 159 5.30 11.80 -0.85
N THR A 160 5.73 13.01 -0.48
CA THR A 160 4.98 14.23 -0.77
C THR A 160 4.76 14.41 -2.27
N ILE A 161 5.80 14.20 -3.08
CA ILE A 161 5.72 14.31 -4.55
C ILE A 161 4.77 13.26 -5.12
N MET A 162 4.92 11.99 -4.72
CA MET A 162 4.09 10.90 -5.21
C MET A 162 2.62 11.07 -4.80
N SER A 163 2.37 11.62 -3.61
CA SER A 163 1.01 11.93 -3.16
C SER A 163 0.37 13.02 -4.01
N ALA A 164 1.12 14.06 -4.41
CA ALA A 164 0.64 15.07 -5.34
C ALA A 164 0.39 14.50 -6.74
N VAL A 165 1.28 13.63 -7.23
CA VAL A 165 1.08 12.90 -8.50
C VAL A 165 -0.18 12.05 -8.45
N MET A 166 -0.46 11.39 -7.33
CA MET A 166 -1.70 10.62 -7.14
C MET A 166 -2.96 11.47 -7.23
N VAL A 167 -2.96 12.70 -6.69
CA VAL A 167 -4.07 13.64 -6.87
C VAL A 167 -4.30 13.91 -8.36
N TYR A 168 -3.25 14.31 -9.09
CA TYR A 168 -3.35 14.62 -10.51
C TYR A 168 -3.80 13.40 -11.34
N MET A 169 -3.23 12.23 -11.07
CA MET A 169 -3.56 11.00 -11.77
C MET A 169 -5.01 10.59 -11.51
N THR A 170 -5.48 10.67 -10.26
CA THR A 170 -6.87 10.38 -9.91
C THR A 170 -7.84 11.38 -10.53
N ALA A 171 -7.46 12.65 -10.62
CA ALA A 171 -8.27 13.69 -11.25
C ALA A 171 -8.45 13.48 -12.77
N SER A 172 -7.49 12.80 -13.40
CA SER A 172 -7.47 12.54 -14.84
C SER A 172 -8.17 11.23 -15.22
N LEU A 173 -8.53 10.40 -14.25
CA LEU A 173 -9.09 9.06 -14.46
C LEU A 173 -10.57 8.98 -14.05
N PRO A 174 -11.29 7.93 -14.48
CA PRO A 174 -12.66 7.68 -14.06
C PRO A 174 -12.81 7.65 -12.54
N SER A 175 -13.90 8.20 -12.02
CA SER A 175 -14.16 8.30 -10.60
C SER A 175 -14.25 6.93 -9.91
N GLY A 176 -14.68 5.88 -10.62
CA GLY A 176 -14.61 4.50 -10.14
C GLY A 176 -13.18 4.04 -9.77
N VAL A 177 -12.16 4.52 -10.48
CA VAL A 177 -10.76 4.29 -10.12
C VAL A 177 -10.39 5.03 -8.83
N GLY A 178 -10.90 6.26 -8.65
CA GLY A 178 -10.73 7.03 -7.43
C GLY A 178 -11.32 6.34 -6.20
N ILE A 179 -12.53 5.76 -6.33
CA ILE A 179 -13.17 4.96 -5.27
C ILE A 179 -12.26 3.79 -4.87
N TYR A 180 -11.75 3.06 -5.86
CA TYR A 180 -10.83 1.95 -5.65
C TYR A 180 -9.57 2.39 -4.90
N TRP A 181 -8.91 3.48 -5.33
CA TRP A 181 -7.69 3.94 -4.68
C TRP A 181 -7.91 4.39 -3.24
N VAL A 182 -8.93 5.20 -2.99
CA VAL A 182 -9.26 5.66 -1.64
C VAL A 182 -9.55 4.47 -0.73
N THR A 183 -10.37 3.52 -1.20
CA THR A 183 -10.70 2.30 -0.43
C THR A 183 -9.46 1.44 -0.17
N SER A 184 -8.63 1.22 -1.19
CA SER A 184 -7.39 0.45 -1.10
C SER A 184 -6.41 1.05 -0.10
N ASN A 185 -6.25 2.38 -0.12
CA ASN A 185 -5.38 3.10 0.80
C ASN A 185 -5.92 3.09 2.23
N ILE A 186 -7.23 3.26 2.44
CA ILE A 186 -7.85 3.17 3.76
C ILE A 186 -7.62 1.77 4.35
N PHE A 187 -7.87 0.71 3.57
CA PHE A 187 -7.60 -0.65 4.02
C PHE A 187 -6.12 -0.85 4.37
N GLN A 188 -5.22 -0.32 3.52
CA GLN A 188 -3.78 -0.38 3.78
C GLN A 188 -3.38 0.36 5.05
N ILE A 189 -3.94 1.55 5.32
CA ILE A 189 -3.70 2.31 6.56
C ILE A 189 -4.16 1.49 7.76
N ILE A 190 -5.34 0.87 7.69
CA ILE A 190 -5.87 0.02 8.76
C ILE A 190 -4.93 -1.17 9.01
N GLN A 191 -4.52 -1.89 7.96
CA GLN A 191 -3.56 -2.99 8.08
C GLN A 191 -2.23 -2.53 8.67
N GLN A 192 -1.71 -1.41 8.15
CA GLN A 192 -0.46 -0.83 8.61
C GLN A 192 -0.52 -0.45 10.09
N TYR A 193 -1.62 0.15 10.50
CA TYR A 193 -1.85 0.56 11.88
C TYR A 193 -1.85 -0.63 12.84
N PHE A 194 -2.45 -1.76 12.46
CA PHE A 194 -2.42 -2.97 13.28
C PHE A 194 -1.05 -3.68 13.27
N PHE A 195 -0.31 -3.64 12.16
CA PHE A 195 0.94 -4.39 12.00
C PHE A 195 2.22 -3.62 12.43
N LEU A 196 2.28 -2.30 12.18
CA LEU A 196 3.42 -1.43 12.54
C LEU A 196 3.39 -0.96 14.01
N ARG A 197 2.34 -1.31 14.78
CA ARG A 197 2.35 -1.11 16.23
C ARG A 197 3.61 -1.77 16.82
N PRO A 198 4.36 -1.07 17.69
CA PRO A 198 5.65 -1.56 18.16
C PRO A 198 5.47 -2.92 18.85
N THR A 199 6.22 -3.93 18.40
CA THR A 199 6.38 -5.21 19.10
C THR A 199 7.17 -5.07 20.40
N THR A 200 7.45 -3.84 20.85
CA THR A 200 8.16 -3.52 22.09
C THR A 200 7.46 -4.15 23.31
N GLU A 201 6.14 -4.37 23.25
CA GLU A 201 5.41 -5.11 24.30
C GLU A 201 5.63 -6.63 24.21
N ARG A 202 5.61 -7.22 23.01
CA ARG A 202 5.73 -8.68 22.82
C ARG A 202 7.15 -9.23 23.00
N GLU A 203 8.17 -8.49 22.59
CA GLU A 203 9.56 -8.87 22.86
C GLU A 203 9.92 -8.68 24.33
N GLY A 204 9.42 -7.59 24.95
CA GLY A 204 9.52 -7.35 26.39
C GLY A 204 8.88 -8.48 27.20
N GLU A 205 7.67 -8.90 26.87
CA GLU A 205 6.97 -10.02 27.50
C GLU A 205 7.71 -11.36 27.29
N SER A 206 8.15 -11.67 26.06
CA SER A 206 8.84 -12.93 25.78
C SER A 206 10.25 -13.04 26.39
N LEU A 207 10.93 -11.91 26.62
CA LEU A 207 12.20 -11.84 27.34
C LEU A 207 11.98 -11.93 28.85
N ASN A 208 10.93 -11.30 29.37
CA ASN A 208 10.57 -11.39 30.78
C ASN A 208 10.11 -12.81 31.15
N GLU A 209 9.36 -13.49 30.29
CA GLU A 209 8.96 -14.89 30.47
C GLU A 209 10.15 -15.87 30.39
N ARG A 210 11.11 -15.64 29.48
CA ARG A 210 12.34 -16.43 29.43
C ARG A 210 13.21 -16.24 30.66
N ASN A 211 13.35 -15.00 31.15
CA ASN A 211 14.12 -14.70 32.36
C ASN A 211 13.45 -15.26 33.62
N ASN A 212 12.12 -15.25 33.70
CA ASN A 212 11.37 -15.80 34.84
C ASN A 212 11.38 -17.34 34.87
N LYS A 213 11.44 -18.02 33.72
CA LYS A 213 11.67 -19.47 33.65
C LYS A 213 13.08 -19.86 34.08
N ASN A 214 14.11 -19.18 33.57
CA ASN A 214 15.51 -19.46 33.93
C ASN A 214 15.83 -19.14 35.40
N GLY A 215 15.08 -18.25 36.06
CA GLY A 215 15.23 -17.94 37.49
C GLY A 215 14.56 -18.93 38.45
N LYS A 216 13.68 -19.82 37.96
CA LYS A 216 13.00 -20.84 38.79
C LYS A 216 13.68 -22.20 38.77
N ASP A 217 14.43 -22.52 37.71
CA ASP A 217 15.17 -23.78 37.58
C ASP A 217 16.55 -23.76 38.28
N GLY A 218 16.89 -22.64 38.93
CA GLY A 218 18.17 -22.43 39.64
C GLY A 218 18.07 -22.38 41.17
N LYS A 219 17.00 -22.91 41.77
CA LYS A 219 16.84 -23.05 43.23
C LYS A 219 16.63 -24.50 43.63
#